data_AF-A0A161RUL9-F1
#
_entry.id   AF-A0A161RUL9-F1
#
_cell.length_a   1.000
_cell.length_b   1.000
_cell.length_c   1.000
_cell.angle_alpha   90.00
_cell.angle_beta   90.00
_cell.angle_gamma   90.00
#
_symmetry.space_group_name_H-M   'P 1'
#
loop_
_entity.id
_entity.type
_entity.pdbx_description
1 polymer ?
#
loop_
_entity_poly.entity_id
_entity_poly.type
_entity_poly.pdbx_seq_one_letter_code
_entity_poly.pdbx_strand_id
1 'polypeptide(L)'
;MKFKGLILLLIRDSKGIVHHQKKRSQHPAELEQYLQYINTIEKQLGDRLIKSFVINLEDPKRYVWSSYTWRKDVNNKISPNHQKYIDYLSENKKGFMFIGPYKSMRTKGLHLCPKGHEWNIQPIQVKEGVSCPKCKMKGKESNGAKFITNFLTSNKVEFIKEVPIDRFGFSENYRMDFLICKNNHPLFFIEFNGVQHYKLIRNDFFGSYKGFKERNSRDRYKRDCCWKIGIPVIDIPYTETEEQMGETIIYFLKLFEIYK
;
A
#
# COMPACT_ATOMS: atom_id res chain seq x y z
N MET A 1 10.61 3.46 21.67
CA MET A 1 10.30 2.02 21.60
C MET A 1 11.21 1.38 20.55
N LYS A 2 12.26 0.66 20.97
CA LYS A 2 13.16 -0.03 20.04
C LYS A 2 12.46 -1.19 19.32
N PHE A 3 12.81 -1.40 18.05
CA PHE A 3 12.36 -2.51 17.22
C PHE A 3 13.41 -2.87 16.16
N LYS A 4 13.44 -4.12 15.68
CA LYS A 4 14.18 -4.49 14.46
C LYS A 4 13.43 -4.04 13.23
N GLY A 5 14.12 -3.33 12.35
CA GLY A 5 13.58 -2.68 11.18
C GLY A 5 14.24 -3.14 9.89
N LEU A 6 13.48 -3.06 8.80
CA LEU A 6 13.94 -3.16 7.42
C LEU A 6 13.80 -1.78 6.78
N ILE A 7 14.90 -1.19 6.35
CA ILE A 7 14.90 -0.03 5.46
C ILE A 7 14.72 -0.54 4.03
N LEU A 8 13.71 -0.01 3.33
CA LEU A 8 13.53 -0.15 1.88
C LEU A 8 13.83 1.20 1.22
N LEU A 9 14.59 1.17 0.12
CA LEU A 9 14.98 2.34 -0.64
C LEU A 9 14.67 2.12 -2.12
N LEU A 10 13.97 3.08 -2.74
CA LEU A 10 13.77 3.12 -4.19
C LEU A 10 14.79 4.11 -4.79
N ILE A 11 15.80 3.62 -5.51
CA ILE A 11 17.01 4.38 -5.88
C ILE A 11 17.26 4.36 -7.39
N ARG A 12 16.95 5.48 -8.05
CA ARG A 12 17.17 5.72 -9.48
C ARG A 12 18.65 5.70 -9.84
N ASP A 13 19.00 4.94 -10.87
CA ASP A 13 20.33 4.99 -11.47
C ASP A 13 20.44 6.05 -12.59
N SER A 14 21.61 6.15 -13.21
CA SER A 14 21.91 7.09 -14.29
C SER A 14 21.17 6.79 -15.61
N LYS A 15 20.56 5.61 -15.76
CA LYS A 15 19.69 5.25 -16.89
C LYS A 15 18.21 5.53 -16.61
N GLY A 16 17.90 6.07 -15.42
CA GLY A 16 16.52 6.26 -14.95
C GLY A 16 15.85 4.94 -14.51
N ILE A 17 16.63 3.89 -14.28
CA ILE A 17 16.16 2.56 -13.92
C ILE A 17 15.96 2.48 -12.39
N VAL A 18 14.83 1.88 -12.00
CA VAL A 18 14.34 1.58 -10.63
C VAL A 18 15.11 2.27 -9.49
N HIS A 19 15.89 1.57 -8.67
CA HIS A 19 15.99 0.15 -8.30
C HIS A 19 15.45 -0.05 -6.86
N HIS A 20 15.34 -1.28 -6.35
CA HIS A 20 14.91 -1.55 -4.96
C HIS A 20 16.04 -2.12 -4.09
N GLN A 21 16.51 -1.35 -3.09
CA GLN A 21 17.53 -1.77 -2.13
C GLN A 21 16.94 -2.03 -0.74
N LYS A 22 17.49 -3.02 -0.02
CA LYS A 22 17.10 -3.44 1.34
C LYS A 22 18.26 -3.25 2.32
N LYS A 23 17.98 -2.84 3.56
CA LYS A 23 18.92 -2.92 4.69
C LYS A 23 18.20 -3.24 6.00
N ARG A 24 18.50 -4.39 6.61
CA ARG A 24 17.94 -4.79 7.91
C ARG A 24 18.82 -4.28 9.06
N SER A 25 18.23 -3.94 10.19
CA SER A 25 18.92 -3.67 11.44
C SER A 25 19.55 -4.95 12.02
N GLN A 26 20.80 -4.88 12.50
CA GLN A 26 21.41 -5.98 13.26
C GLN A 26 20.78 -6.13 14.66
N HIS A 27 20.42 -5.01 15.30
CA HIS A 27 19.85 -4.95 16.65
C HIS A 27 18.61 -4.04 16.69
N PRO A 28 17.70 -4.19 17.66
CA PRO A 28 16.57 -3.28 17.84
C PRO A 28 17.04 -1.84 18.07
N ALA A 29 16.49 -0.88 17.31
CA ALA A 29 16.84 0.53 17.35
C ALA A 29 15.59 1.41 17.50
N GLU A 30 15.77 2.64 17.99
CA GLU A 30 14.70 3.65 18.04
C GLU A 30 14.41 4.23 16.65
N LEU A 31 13.20 4.74 16.43
CA LEU A 31 12.77 5.25 15.11
C LEU A 31 13.72 6.34 14.60
N GLU A 32 14.09 7.26 15.48
CA GLU A 32 15.00 8.39 15.22
C GLU A 32 16.36 7.94 14.68
N GLN A 33 16.86 6.76 15.08
CA GLN A 33 18.13 6.21 14.61
C GLN A 33 18.01 5.73 13.15
N TYR A 34 16.86 5.17 12.77
CA TYR A 34 16.57 4.86 11.37
C TYR A 34 16.41 6.13 10.53
N LEU A 35 15.80 7.20 11.09
CA LEU A 35 15.69 8.50 10.41
C LEU A 35 17.06 9.12 10.17
N GLN A 36 17.92 9.18 11.18
CA GLN A 36 19.30 9.68 11.06
C GLN A 36 20.09 8.93 9.98
N TYR A 37 19.92 7.60 9.89
CA TYR A 37 20.51 6.81 8.82
C TYR A 37 19.96 7.19 7.43
N ILE A 38 18.64 7.31 7.28
CA ILE A 38 18.06 7.71 5.98
C ILE A 38 18.48 9.12 5.58
N ASN A 39 18.46 10.09 6.49
CA ASN A 39 18.91 11.46 6.23
C ASN A 39 20.39 11.51 5.78
N THR A 40 21.20 10.51 6.14
CA THR A 40 22.57 10.35 5.64
C THR A 40 22.59 9.79 4.21
N ILE A 41 21.72 8.83 3.89
CA ILE A 41 21.55 8.27 2.54
C ILE A 41 20.92 9.27 1.57
N GLU A 42 19.96 10.09 2.02
CA GLU A 42 19.38 11.21 1.26
C GLU A 42 20.47 12.20 0.82
N LYS A 43 21.37 12.59 1.72
CA LYS A 43 22.52 13.45 1.40
C LYS A 43 23.53 12.82 0.44
N GLN A 44 23.64 11.48 0.41
CA GLN A 44 24.55 10.76 -0.48
C GLN A 44 23.97 10.50 -1.88
N LEU A 45 22.63 10.37 -1.98
CA LEU A 45 21.95 10.02 -3.24
C LEU A 45 21.28 11.22 -3.92
N GLY A 46 20.86 12.23 -3.16
CA GLY A 46 20.04 13.34 -3.67
C GLY A 46 18.80 12.84 -4.42
N ASP A 47 18.52 13.46 -5.56
CA ASP A 47 17.41 13.14 -6.48
C ASP A 47 17.40 11.69 -7.00
N ARG A 48 18.45 10.90 -6.71
CA ARG A 48 18.44 9.46 -7.00
C ARG A 48 17.57 8.68 -6.03
N LEU A 49 17.43 9.10 -4.77
CA LEU A 49 16.51 8.45 -3.83
C LEU A 49 15.07 8.92 -4.11
N ILE A 50 14.30 8.08 -4.80
CA ILE A 50 12.89 8.33 -5.10
C ILE A 50 12.06 8.32 -3.82
N LYS A 51 12.28 7.31 -2.96
CA LYS A 51 11.55 7.14 -1.70
C LYS A 51 12.28 6.21 -0.75
N SER A 52 12.15 6.49 0.53
CA SER A 52 12.50 5.56 1.61
C SER A 52 11.25 5.09 2.35
N PHE A 53 11.29 3.86 2.82
CA PHE A 53 10.41 3.34 3.86
C PHE A 53 11.30 2.69 4.92
N VAL A 54 10.86 2.70 6.16
CA VAL A 54 11.30 1.69 7.13
C VAL A 54 10.10 0.81 7.45
N ILE A 55 10.34 -0.45 7.80
CA ILE A 55 9.32 -1.47 8.06
C ILE A 55 9.68 -2.13 9.38
N ASN A 56 8.81 -1.98 10.38
CA ASN A 56 8.93 -2.69 11.66
C ASN A 56 8.72 -4.20 11.41
N LEU A 57 9.67 -5.02 11.84
CA LEU A 57 9.65 -6.48 11.66
C LEU A 57 9.11 -7.23 12.89
N GLU A 58 8.95 -6.54 14.03
CA GLU A 58 8.59 -7.12 15.32
C GLU A 58 7.17 -6.72 15.77
N ASP A 59 6.63 -5.57 15.32
CA ASP A 59 5.24 -5.15 15.54
C ASP A 59 4.48 -4.94 14.19
N PRO A 60 3.43 -5.73 13.90
CA PRO A 60 2.62 -5.60 12.67
C PRO A 60 1.56 -4.48 12.72
N LYS A 61 1.48 -3.72 13.82
CA LYS A 61 0.49 -2.65 14.04
C LYS A 61 1.10 -1.30 14.42
N ARG A 62 2.42 -1.18 14.64
CA ARG A 62 3.05 0.09 15.06
C ARG A 62 4.11 0.64 14.11
N TYR A 63 3.74 1.82 13.58
CA TYR A 63 4.56 2.96 13.20
C TYR A 63 5.84 2.72 12.43
N VAL A 64 5.89 3.29 11.23
CA VAL A 64 7.15 3.72 10.65
C VAL A 64 7.00 4.99 9.82
N TRP A 65 8.10 5.47 9.26
CA TRP A 65 8.21 6.72 8.52
C TRP A 65 8.58 6.47 7.07
N SER A 66 8.23 7.44 6.22
CA SER A 66 8.65 7.52 4.82
C SER A 66 9.00 8.97 4.52
N SER A 67 10.06 9.20 3.75
CA SER A 67 10.61 10.54 3.50
C SER A 67 9.63 11.54 2.90
N TYR A 68 8.58 11.04 2.22
CA TYR A 68 7.52 11.86 1.65
C TYR A 68 6.15 11.44 2.20
N THR A 69 5.71 12.17 3.23
CA THR A 69 4.51 12.00 4.07
C THR A 69 3.20 11.80 3.28
N TRP A 70 2.39 10.78 3.61
CA TRP A 70 0.91 10.82 3.45
C TRP A 70 0.13 9.74 4.26
N ARG A 71 -0.02 9.98 5.57
CA ARG A 71 -1.32 9.94 6.30
C ARG A 71 -1.17 10.83 7.52
N LYS A 72 -1.74 12.04 7.51
CA LYS A 72 -1.53 13.04 8.58
C LYS A 72 -2.02 12.57 9.96
N ASP A 73 -2.96 11.61 9.99
CA ASP A 73 -3.60 11.14 11.21
C ASP A 73 -2.82 10.04 11.95
N VAL A 74 -1.90 9.34 11.27
CA VAL A 74 -1.19 8.17 11.85
C VAL A 74 -0.30 8.58 13.03
N ASN A 75 0.38 9.73 12.93
CA ASN A 75 1.35 10.18 13.93
C ASN A 75 0.73 10.81 15.20
N ASN A 76 -0.61 10.81 15.33
CA ASN A 76 -1.29 11.41 16.47
C ASN A 76 -1.36 10.46 17.67
N LYS A 77 -1.14 11.00 18.88
CA LYS A 77 -1.28 10.27 20.15
C LYS A 77 -2.70 9.70 20.28
N ILE A 78 -2.81 8.38 20.13
CA ILE A 78 -4.07 7.63 20.21
C ILE A 78 -4.72 7.89 21.58
N SER A 79 -5.96 8.41 21.59
CA SER A 79 -6.70 8.65 22.83
C SER A 79 -7.19 7.32 23.43
N PRO A 80 -7.40 7.21 24.75
CA PRO A 80 -7.88 5.97 25.36
C PRO A 80 -9.21 5.46 24.77
N ASN A 81 -10.08 6.36 24.32
CA ASN A 81 -11.35 6.01 23.66
C ASN A 81 -11.15 5.54 22.21
N HIS A 82 -10.12 6.03 21.51
CA HIS A 82 -9.73 5.49 20.21
C HIS A 82 -9.14 4.08 20.36
N GLN A 83 -8.24 3.86 21.34
CA GLN A 83 -7.66 2.54 21.62
C GLN A 83 -8.76 1.51 21.94
N LYS A 84 -9.65 1.80 22.90
CA LYS A 84 -10.83 0.97 23.23
C LYS A 84 -11.73 0.62 22.04
N TYR A 85 -11.72 1.41 20.97
CA TYR A 85 -12.46 1.10 19.74
C TYR A 85 -11.67 0.19 18.80
N ILE A 86 -10.35 0.40 18.66
CA ILE A 86 -9.44 -0.50 17.93
C ILE A 86 -9.46 -1.90 18.57
N ASP A 87 -9.42 -1.98 19.90
CA ASP A 87 -9.43 -3.23 20.67
C ASP A 87 -10.73 -4.00 20.41
N TYR A 88 -11.89 -3.32 20.57
CA TYR A 88 -13.20 -3.87 20.23
C TYR A 88 -13.26 -4.41 18.79
N LEU A 89 -12.71 -3.71 17.80
CA LEU A 89 -12.68 -4.20 16.41
C LEU A 89 -11.80 -5.45 16.27
N SER A 90 -10.64 -5.47 16.93
CA SER A 90 -9.70 -6.60 16.90
C SER A 90 -10.29 -7.88 17.52
N GLU A 91 -11.13 -7.73 18.55
CA GLU A 91 -11.86 -8.81 19.23
C GLU A 91 -13.13 -9.24 18.47
N ASN A 92 -13.99 -8.29 18.12
CA ASN A 92 -15.39 -8.55 17.72
C ASN A 92 -15.64 -8.45 16.21
N LYS A 93 -14.70 -7.92 15.42
CA LYS A 93 -14.87 -7.61 13.99
C LYS A 93 -13.61 -8.00 13.21
N LYS A 94 -13.18 -9.26 13.35
CA LYS A 94 -11.93 -9.82 12.79
C LYS A 94 -11.60 -9.31 11.38
N GLY A 95 -10.48 -8.59 11.26
CA GLY A 95 -9.96 -8.04 10.00
C GLY A 95 -10.64 -6.75 9.51
N PHE A 96 -11.58 -6.17 10.27
CA PHE A 96 -11.97 -4.77 10.09
C PHE A 96 -10.95 -3.87 10.79
N MET A 97 -10.65 -2.73 10.17
CA MET A 97 -9.72 -1.72 10.70
C MET A 97 -10.40 -0.35 10.72
N PHE A 98 -10.07 0.45 11.72
CA PHE A 98 -10.36 1.88 11.73
C PHE A 98 -9.09 2.63 11.30
N ILE A 99 -9.20 3.50 10.30
CA ILE A 99 -8.05 4.09 9.59
C ILE A 99 -8.11 5.61 9.43
N GLY A 100 -9.23 6.25 9.80
CA GLY A 100 -9.38 7.70 9.83
C GLY A 100 -9.09 8.31 11.21
N PRO A 101 -9.17 9.65 11.35
CA PRO A 101 -9.01 10.31 12.64
C PRO A 101 -10.20 10.04 13.58
N TYR A 102 -9.94 9.44 14.74
CA TYR A 102 -10.97 9.23 15.77
C TYR A 102 -11.30 10.55 16.47
N LYS A 103 -12.58 10.96 16.40
CA LYS A 103 -13.11 12.14 17.11
C LYS A 103 -14.06 11.73 18.25
N SER A 104 -15.09 10.94 17.95
CA SER A 104 -16.00 10.36 18.94
C SER A 104 -16.72 9.13 18.39
N MET A 105 -17.41 8.37 19.23
CA MET A 105 -18.26 7.25 18.81
C MET A 105 -19.38 7.65 17.83
N ARG A 106 -19.82 8.92 17.84
CA ARG A 106 -20.89 9.46 16.97
C ARG A 106 -20.37 10.27 15.79
N THR A 107 -19.05 10.47 15.66
CA THR A 107 -18.47 11.14 14.50
C THR A 107 -18.12 10.11 13.43
N LYS A 108 -18.45 10.35 12.16
CA LYS A 108 -18.05 9.45 11.07
C LYS A 108 -16.52 9.42 10.95
N GLY A 109 -15.96 8.21 10.82
CA GLY A 109 -14.55 7.98 10.52
C GLY A 109 -14.38 6.86 9.51
N LEU A 110 -13.22 6.83 8.85
CA LEU A 110 -12.91 5.90 7.78
C LEU A 110 -12.60 4.50 8.32
N HIS A 111 -13.29 3.50 7.79
CA HIS A 111 -13.13 2.08 8.11
C HIS A 111 -12.72 1.30 6.87
N LEU A 112 -11.99 0.21 7.07
CA LEU A 112 -11.54 -0.76 6.06
C LEU A 112 -12.03 -2.16 6.47
N CYS A 113 -12.39 -3.02 5.50
CA CYS A 113 -12.80 -4.41 5.75
C CYS A 113 -11.77 -5.41 5.19
N PRO A 114 -11.88 -6.71 5.52
CA PRO A 114 -10.95 -7.74 5.02
C PRO A 114 -10.82 -7.83 3.49
N LYS A 115 -11.80 -7.32 2.73
CA LYS A 115 -11.77 -7.28 1.26
C LYS A 115 -11.27 -5.94 0.68
N GLY A 116 -10.55 -5.14 1.47
CA GLY A 116 -9.92 -3.88 1.05
C GLY A 116 -10.88 -2.73 0.71
N HIS A 117 -12.18 -2.87 0.97
CA HIS A 117 -13.15 -1.79 0.73
C HIS A 117 -13.13 -0.77 1.87
N GLU A 118 -13.08 0.52 1.53
CA GLU A 118 -13.29 1.62 2.49
C GLU A 118 -14.74 2.10 2.52
N TRP A 119 -15.18 2.56 3.70
CA TRP A 119 -16.40 3.37 3.88
C TRP A 119 -16.30 4.27 5.12
N ASN A 120 -17.02 5.40 5.12
CA ASN A 120 -17.00 6.38 6.20
C ASN A 120 -18.28 6.28 7.06
N ILE A 121 -18.15 5.86 8.32
CA ILE A 121 -19.28 5.54 9.21
C ILE A 121 -18.96 5.89 10.67
N GLN A 122 -19.98 6.10 11.51
CA GLN A 122 -19.77 6.31 12.94
C GLN A 122 -19.34 5.00 13.63
N PRO A 123 -18.35 5.01 14.53
CA PRO A 123 -17.96 3.83 15.33
C PRO A 123 -19.11 3.15 16.07
N ILE A 124 -20.12 3.90 16.52
CA ILE A 124 -21.30 3.34 17.21
C ILE A 124 -22.11 2.41 16.31
N GLN A 125 -22.33 2.80 15.05
CA GLN A 125 -23.09 2.01 14.07
C GLN A 125 -22.40 0.68 13.72
N VAL A 126 -21.07 0.64 13.79
CA VAL A 126 -20.31 -0.60 13.60
C VAL A 126 -20.43 -1.54 14.80
N LYS A 127 -20.57 -1.00 16.03
CA LYS A 127 -20.95 -1.80 17.21
C LYS A 127 -22.36 -2.36 17.07
N GLU A 128 -23.31 -1.53 16.64
CA GLU A 128 -24.72 -1.87 16.32
C GLU A 128 -24.88 -2.88 15.15
N GLY A 129 -23.78 -3.31 14.52
CA GLY A 129 -23.78 -4.39 13.53
C GLY A 129 -23.69 -3.94 12.08
N VAL A 130 -23.67 -2.64 11.79
CA VAL A 130 -23.51 -2.13 10.43
C VAL A 130 -22.13 -2.51 9.88
N SER A 131 -22.13 -3.19 8.74
CA SER A 131 -20.94 -3.74 8.07
C SER A 131 -20.75 -3.14 6.68
N CYS A 132 -19.59 -3.41 6.06
CA CYS A 132 -19.17 -2.82 4.79
C CYS A 132 -20.26 -2.92 3.69
N PRO A 133 -20.79 -1.79 3.19
CA PRO A 133 -21.88 -1.82 2.20
C PRO A 133 -21.42 -2.37 0.85
N LYS A 134 -20.18 -2.09 0.41
CA LYS A 134 -19.63 -2.64 -0.85
C LYS A 134 -19.66 -4.18 -0.87
N CYS A 135 -19.38 -4.84 0.26
CA CYS A 135 -19.44 -6.30 0.39
C CYS A 135 -20.85 -6.89 0.29
N LYS A 136 -21.91 -6.08 0.47
CA LYS A 136 -23.31 -6.52 0.30
C LYS A 136 -23.80 -6.37 -1.14
N MET A 137 -23.12 -5.58 -1.97
CA MET A 137 -23.50 -5.38 -3.38
C MET A 137 -23.08 -6.57 -4.23
N LYS A 138 -24.05 -7.40 -4.65
CA LYS A 138 -23.80 -8.46 -5.65
C LYS A 138 -23.54 -7.83 -7.03
N GLY A 139 -22.65 -8.43 -7.83
CA GLY A 139 -22.57 -8.20 -9.27
C GLY A 139 -21.61 -7.12 -9.80
N LYS A 140 -20.76 -6.47 -8.97
CA LYS A 140 -19.88 -5.36 -9.42
C LYS A 140 -18.42 -5.69 -9.71
N GLU A 141 -18.01 -6.96 -9.72
CA GLU A 141 -16.59 -7.34 -9.78
C GLU A 141 -16.33 -8.47 -10.79
N SER A 142 -15.30 -8.31 -11.64
CA SER A 142 -14.83 -9.32 -12.60
C SER A 142 -14.17 -10.52 -11.88
N ASN A 143 -14.01 -11.65 -12.57
CA ASN A 143 -13.46 -12.85 -11.94
C ASN A 143 -11.99 -12.68 -11.54
N GLY A 144 -11.15 -12.04 -12.37
CA GLY A 144 -9.77 -11.72 -11.99
C GLY A 144 -9.67 -10.76 -10.79
N ALA A 145 -10.49 -9.70 -10.73
CA ALA A 145 -10.50 -8.81 -9.57
C ALA A 145 -11.00 -9.52 -8.29
N LYS A 146 -11.98 -10.44 -8.40
CA LYS A 146 -12.38 -11.34 -7.30
C LYS A 146 -11.24 -12.25 -6.88
N PHE A 147 -10.50 -12.84 -7.83
CA PHE A 147 -9.34 -13.69 -7.56
C PHE A 147 -8.29 -12.90 -6.78
N ILE A 148 -7.85 -11.74 -7.27
CA ILE A 148 -6.88 -10.86 -6.60
C ILE A 148 -7.37 -10.50 -5.18
N THR A 149 -8.64 -10.07 -5.05
CA THR A 149 -9.26 -9.76 -3.74
C THR A 149 -9.19 -10.96 -2.78
N ASN A 150 -9.59 -12.15 -3.23
CA ASN A 150 -9.60 -13.37 -2.41
C ASN A 150 -8.18 -13.83 -2.07
N PHE A 151 -7.25 -13.77 -3.04
CA PHE A 151 -5.85 -14.14 -2.88
C PHE A 151 -5.17 -13.29 -1.80
N LEU A 152 -5.31 -11.96 -1.87
CA LEU A 152 -4.78 -11.03 -0.88
C LEU A 152 -5.43 -11.24 0.50
N THR A 153 -6.75 -11.47 0.54
CA THR A 153 -7.50 -11.75 1.79
C THR A 153 -7.01 -13.02 2.47
N SER A 154 -6.89 -14.14 1.74
CA SER A 154 -6.46 -15.45 2.27
C SER A 154 -5.01 -15.42 2.76
N ASN A 155 -4.14 -14.71 2.06
CA ASN A 155 -2.74 -14.50 2.45
C ASN A 155 -2.56 -13.39 3.51
N LYS A 156 -3.65 -12.82 4.04
CA LYS A 156 -3.67 -11.80 5.12
C LYS A 156 -2.88 -10.53 4.77
N VAL A 157 -2.81 -10.18 3.50
CA VAL A 157 -2.17 -8.95 3.03
C VAL A 157 -3.04 -7.74 3.40
N GLU A 158 -2.44 -6.63 3.82
CA GLU A 158 -3.15 -5.36 3.98
C GLU A 158 -3.30 -4.70 2.60
N PHE A 159 -4.52 -4.38 2.17
CA PHE A 159 -4.76 -3.73 0.89
C PHE A 159 -6.01 -2.84 0.89
N ILE A 160 -6.07 -1.91 -0.05
CA ILE A 160 -7.19 -0.99 -0.27
C ILE A 160 -7.61 -1.06 -1.74
N LYS A 161 -8.90 -1.05 -2.04
CA LYS A 161 -9.46 -1.15 -3.41
C LYS A 161 -10.02 0.17 -3.91
N GLU A 162 -10.00 0.34 -5.24
CA GLU A 162 -10.57 1.50 -5.96
C GLU A 162 -10.01 2.85 -5.45
N VAL A 163 -8.70 2.90 -5.16
CA VAL A 163 -8.07 4.05 -4.50
C VAL A 163 -7.97 5.22 -5.47
N PRO A 164 -8.64 6.37 -5.21
CA PRO A 164 -8.53 7.53 -6.08
C PRO A 164 -7.17 8.20 -5.94
N ILE A 165 -6.62 8.71 -7.04
CA ILE A 165 -5.28 9.32 -7.05
C ILE A 165 -5.27 10.75 -6.47
N ASP A 166 -6.44 11.38 -6.32
CA ASP A 166 -6.63 12.64 -5.59
C ASP A 166 -6.12 12.59 -4.14
N ARG A 167 -6.19 11.42 -3.51
CA ARG A 167 -5.62 11.08 -2.20
C ARG A 167 -4.13 11.39 -2.06
N PHE A 168 -3.41 11.47 -3.18
CA PHE A 168 -1.97 11.75 -3.23
C PHE A 168 -1.66 13.15 -3.80
N GLY A 169 -2.66 14.01 -3.98
CA GLY A 169 -2.51 15.41 -4.40
C GLY A 169 -2.67 15.66 -5.90
N PHE A 170 -3.20 14.71 -6.68
CA PHE A 170 -3.48 14.90 -8.12
C PHE A 170 -4.89 15.45 -8.36
N SER A 171 -5.10 16.18 -9.47
CA SER A 171 -6.41 16.75 -9.83
C SER A 171 -7.44 15.72 -10.28
N GLU A 172 -6.97 14.60 -10.84
CA GLU A 172 -7.83 13.65 -11.56
C GLU A 172 -8.48 12.60 -10.65
N ASN A 173 -9.79 12.41 -10.81
CA ASN A 173 -10.57 11.37 -10.13
C ASN A 173 -10.40 9.99 -10.80
N TYR A 174 -9.16 9.63 -11.19
CA TYR A 174 -8.82 8.27 -11.60
C TYR A 174 -8.60 7.40 -10.37
N ARG A 175 -8.92 6.11 -10.48
CA ARG A 175 -8.74 5.12 -9.40
C ARG A 175 -7.76 4.05 -9.82
N MET A 176 -6.94 3.64 -8.87
CA MET A 176 -6.10 2.45 -8.96
C MET A 176 -6.87 1.26 -8.37
N ASP A 177 -6.78 0.07 -8.97
CA ASP A 177 -7.64 -1.05 -8.61
C ASP A 177 -7.34 -1.60 -7.22
N PHE A 178 -6.06 -1.86 -6.93
CA PHE A 178 -5.58 -2.31 -5.63
C PHE A 178 -4.33 -1.52 -5.22
N LEU A 179 -4.29 -1.08 -3.97
CA LEU A 179 -3.12 -0.55 -3.29
C LEU A 179 -2.69 -1.55 -2.22
N ILE A 180 -1.49 -2.12 -2.36
CA ILE A 180 -0.90 -3.00 -1.35
C ILE A 180 -0.22 -2.15 -0.28
N CYS A 181 -0.57 -2.46 0.97
CA CYS A 181 -0.12 -1.76 2.15
C CYS A 181 0.70 -2.68 3.07
N LYS A 182 1.47 -2.08 3.97
CA LYS A 182 1.96 -2.76 5.18
C LYS A 182 2.06 -1.76 6.33
N ASN A 183 1.48 -2.10 7.48
CA ASN A 183 1.40 -1.23 8.65
C ASN A 183 0.79 0.16 8.31
N ASN A 184 -0.26 0.20 7.47
CA ASN A 184 -0.87 1.41 6.87
C ASN A 184 -0.05 2.16 5.79
N HIS A 185 1.19 1.76 5.50
CA HIS A 185 2.01 2.42 4.47
C HIS A 185 1.73 1.88 3.07
N PRO A 186 1.50 2.75 2.06
CA PRO A 186 1.34 2.33 0.67
C PRO A 186 2.69 1.90 0.09
N LEU A 187 2.80 0.64 -0.36
CA LEU A 187 4.05 0.10 -0.91
C LEU A 187 4.05 0.08 -2.44
N PHE A 188 2.99 -0.45 -3.06
CA PHE A 188 2.83 -0.51 -4.52
C PHE A 188 1.35 -0.67 -4.90
N PHE A 189 0.99 -0.28 -6.12
CA PHE A 189 -0.32 -0.57 -6.72
C PHE A 189 -0.27 -1.86 -7.56
N ILE A 190 -1.43 -2.51 -7.69
CA ILE A 190 -1.72 -3.50 -8.72
C ILE A 190 -2.91 -2.97 -9.53
N GLU A 191 -2.72 -2.86 -10.84
CA GLU A 191 -3.75 -2.57 -11.84
C GLU A 191 -4.16 -3.87 -12.51
N PHE A 192 -5.46 -4.16 -12.58
CA PHE A 192 -5.98 -5.27 -13.37
C PHE A 192 -6.46 -4.75 -14.74
N ASN A 193 -6.38 -5.59 -15.78
CA ASN A 193 -6.67 -5.21 -17.18
C ASN A 193 -5.62 -4.34 -17.89
N GLY A 194 -4.37 -4.26 -17.39
CA GLY A 194 -3.26 -3.64 -18.13
C GLY A 194 -2.90 -4.42 -19.41
N VAL A 195 -2.34 -3.75 -20.42
CA VAL A 195 -1.88 -4.42 -21.66
C VAL A 195 -0.56 -5.17 -21.41
N GLN A 196 -0.46 -6.38 -21.97
CA GLN A 196 0.53 -7.43 -21.67
C GLN A 196 2.01 -7.00 -21.69
N HIS A 197 2.77 -7.33 -20.64
CA HIS A 197 4.24 -7.24 -20.64
C HIS A 197 4.98 -8.36 -19.84
N TYR A 198 4.37 -9.53 -19.60
CA TYR A 198 4.96 -10.61 -18.78
C TYR A 198 6.39 -11.04 -19.19
N LYS A 199 6.71 -11.01 -20.50
CA LYS A 199 8.05 -11.33 -21.02
C LYS A 199 9.15 -10.30 -20.71
N LEU A 200 8.79 -9.15 -20.15
CA LEU A 200 9.73 -8.08 -19.77
C LEU A 200 9.73 -7.85 -18.25
N ILE A 201 8.57 -7.94 -17.56
CA ILE A 201 8.39 -7.60 -16.13
C ILE A 201 9.43 -8.24 -15.18
N ARG A 202 9.94 -9.45 -15.44
CA ARG A 202 10.96 -10.11 -14.61
C ARG A 202 12.34 -9.41 -14.62
N ASN A 203 12.64 -8.60 -15.63
CA ASN A 203 13.84 -7.74 -15.71
C ASN A 203 13.48 -6.24 -15.67
N ASP A 204 12.36 -5.86 -16.28
CA ASP A 204 11.92 -4.48 -16.52
C ASP A 204 10.95 -3.94 -15.46
N PHE A 205 10.85 -4.55 -14.27
CA PHE A 205 10.24 -3.86 -13.12
C PHE A 205 10.95 -2.54 -12.78
N PHE A 206 12.17 -2.36 -13.31
CA PHE A 206 12.96 -1.15 -13.27
C PHE A 206 13.20 -0.55 -14.68
N GLY A 207 12.62 -1.10 -15.74
CA GLY A 207 13.05 -1.00 -17.15
C GLY A 207 12.68 0.27 -17.91
N SER A 208 13.47 1.33 -17.71
CA SER A 208 13.57 2.53 -18.56
C SER A 208 12.37 3.49 -18.62
N TYR A 209 12.68 4.79 -18.60
CA TYR A 209 11.73 5.87 -18.94
C TYR A 209 11.54 6.06 -20.46
N LYS A 210 11.95 5.07 -21.29
CA LYS A 210 12.10 5.17 -22.75
C LYS A 210 11.73 3.85 -23.47
N GLY A 211 10.55 3.30 -23.19
CA GLY A 211 10.17 1.96 -23.67
C GLY A 211 8.68 1.73 -23.92
N PHE A 212 7.95 2.69 -24.51
CA PHE A 212 6.52 2.50 -24.83
C PHE A 212 6.10 3.16 -26.15
N LYS A 213 5.89 2.33 -27.19
CA LYS A 213 4.90 2.63 -28.24
C LYS A 213 3.51 2.67 -27.60
N GLU A 214 2.71 3.65 -27.99
CA GLU A 214 1.23 3.66 -27.99
C GLU A 214 0.47 2.98 -26.82
N ARG A 215 0.99 3.06 -25.57
CA ARG A 215 0.15 2.92 -24.37
C ARG A 215 -0.73 4.17 -24.22
N ASN A 216 -2.05 3.95 -24.06
CA ASN A 216 -3.10 4.97 -23.95
C ASN A 216 -2.73 6.09 -22.96
N SER A 217 -3.04 7.35 -23.29
CA SER A 217 -2.54 8.54 -22.57
C SER A 217 -2.90 8.52 -21.08
N ARG A 218 -4.10 8.04 -20.75
CA ARG A 218 -4.61 7.86 -19.39
C ARG A 218 -3.76 6.90 -18.55
N ASP A 219 -3.36 5.77 -19.11
CA ASP A 219 -2.62 4.73 -18.36
C ASP A 219 -1.16 5.11 -18.15
N ARG A 220 -0.60 5.91 -19.07
CA ARG A 220 0.68 6.60 -18.84
C ARG A 220 0.55 7.60 -17.69
N TYR A 221 -0.46 8.47 -17.72
CA TYR A 221 -0.69 9.48 -16.68
C TYR A 221 -0.86 8.87 -15.28
N LYS A 222 -1.65 7.80 -15.13
CA LYS A 222 -1.83 7.08 -13.84
C LYS A 222 -0.49 6.62 -13.27
N ARG A 223 0.39 6.04 -14.10
CA ARG A 223 1.74 5.60 -13.69
C ARG A 223 2.64 6.77 -13.35
N ASP A 224 2.67 7.81 -14.17
CA ASP A 224 3.51 8.98 -13.95
C ASP A 224 3.15 9.69 -12.63
N CYS A 225 1.87 9.71 -12.28
CA CYS A 225 1.41 10.18 -10.96
C CYS A 225 1.92 9.29 -9.81
N CYS A 226 1.80 7.96 -9.93
CA CYS A 226 2.28 7.03 -8.91
C CYS A 226 3.82 7.08 -8.75
N TRP A 227 4.57 7.23 -9.85
CA TRP A 227 6.02 7.40 -9.81
C TRP A 227 6.46 8.74 -9.21
N LYS A 228 5.75 9.84 -9.47
CA LYS A 228 6.01 11.15 -8.83
C LYS A 228 5.91 11.12 -7.30
N ILE A 229 5.10 10.21 -6.74
CA ILE A 229 4.97 9.99 -5.29
C ILE A 229 5.77 8.77 -4.79
N GLY A 230 6.60 8.17 -5.65
CA GLY A 230 7.47 7.04 -5.34
C GLY A 230 6.73 5.75 -4.95
N ILE A 231 5.60 5.46 -5.57
CA ILE A 231 4.85 4.21 -5.39
C ILE A 231 4.82 3.46 -6.74
N PRO A 232 5.50 2.31 -6.86
CA PRO A 232 5.48 1.49 -8.08
C PRO A 232 4.07 0.99 -8.44
N VAL A 233 3.87 0.67 -9.71
CA VAL A 233 2.62 0.10 -10.25
C VAL A 233 2.95 -1.21 -10.96
N ILE A 234 2.29 -2.29 -10.56
CA ILE A 234 2.30 -3.59 -11.23
C ILE A 234 1.07 -3.66 -12.13
N ASP A 235 1.23 -4.13 -13.36
CA ASP A 235 0.11 -4.55 -14.21
C ASP A 235 -0.13 -6.04 -14.08
N ILE A 236 -1.40 -6.44 -13.96
CA ILE A 236 -1.86 -7.80 -14.19
C ILE A 236 -2.81 -7.77 -15.39
N PRO A 237 -2.36 -8.25 -16.57
CA PRO A 237 -3.20 -8.36 -17.75
C PRO A 237 -4.42 -9.26 -17.52
N TYR A 238 -5.55 -8.88 -18.12
CA TYR A 238 -6.79 -9.67 -18.04
C TYR A 238 -6.68 -11.05 -18.72
N THR A 239 -5.60 -11.29 -19.47
CA THR A 239 -5.28 -12.55 -20.16
C THR A 239 -4.45 -13.52 -19.31
N GLU A 240 -4.02 -13.15 -18.11
CA GLU A 240 -3.29 -14.06 -17.21
C GLU A 240 -4.25 -15.04 -16.52
N THR A 241 -3.81 -16.29 -16.34
CA THR A 241 -4.53 -17.30 -15.56
C THR A 241 -4.49 -16.98 -14.06
N GLU A 242 -5.39 -17.56 -13.26
CA GLU A 242 -5.36 -17.41 -11.79
C GLU A 242 -4.01 -17.86 -11.19
N GLU A 243 -3.36 -18.87 -11.77
CA GLU A 243 -2.01 -19.29 -11.42
C GLU A 243 -0.96 -18.21 -11.72
N GLN A 244 -0.95 -17.65 -12.94
CA GLN A 244 -0.01 -16.58 -13.35
C GLN A 244 -0.20 -15.30 -12.52
N MET A 245 -1.46 -14.90 -12.30
CA MET A 245 -1.78 -13.78 -11.40
C MET A 245 -1.26 -14.05 -9.98
N GLY A 246 -1.40 -15.29 -9.49
CA GLY A 246 -0.87 -15.74 -8.20
C GLY A 246 0.66 -15.65 -8.12
N GLU A 247 1.38 -16.18 -9.12
CA GLU A 247 2.84 -16.06 -9.21
C GLU A 247 3.30 -14.59 -9.17
N THR A 248 2.71 -13.76 -10.03
CA THR A 248 3.03 -12.33 -10.16
C THR A 248 2.84 -11.63 -8.81
N ILE A 249 1.73 -11.87 -8.11
CA ILE A 249 1.47 -11.29 -6.79
C ILE A 249 2.48 -11.81 -5.75
N ILE A 250 2.74 -13.13 -5.68
CA ILE A 250 3.71 -13.72 -4.74
C ILE A 250 5.10 -13.10 -4.92
N TYR A 251 5.56 -12.95 -6.17
CA TYR A 251 6.85 -12.35 -6.48
C TYR A 251 6.98 -10.95 -5.86
N PHE A 252 5.99 -10.08 -6.06
CA PHE A 252 6.04 -8.72 -5.51
C PHE A 252 5.83 -8.67 -3.99
N LEU A 253 4.96 -9.51 -3.42
CA LEU A 253 4.82 -9.63 -1.98
C LEU A 253 6.12 -10.10 -1.31
N LYS A 254 6.92 -10.95 -1.96
CA LYS A 254 8.27 -11.35 -1.48
C LYS A 254 9.32 -10.26 -1.71
N LEU A 255 9.28 -9.55 -2.85
CA LEU A 255 10.18 -8.42 -3.14
C LEU A 255 10.13 -7.36 -2.02
N PHE A 256 8.92 -6.96 -1.61
CA PHE A 256 8.66 -5.98 -0.55
C PHE A 256 8.61 -6.57 0.88
N GLU A 257 8.96 -7.85 1.07
CA GLU A 257 8.97 -8.56 2.36
C GLU A 257 7.64 -8.51 3.14
N ILE A 258 6.53 -8.56 2.41
CA ILE A 258 5.17 -8.69 2.94
C ILE A 258 4.83 -10.17 3.17
N TYR A 259 5.39 -11.06 2.33
CA TYR A 259 5.17 -12.50 2.34
C TYR A 259 6.50 -13.27 2.50
N LYS A 260 6.43 -14.54 2.89
CA LYS A 260 7.60 -15.42 3.15
C LYS A 260 7.82 -16.39 2.00
#